data_AF-A0A358IYC2-F1
#
_entry.id   AF-A0A358IYC2-F1
#
_cell.length_a   1.000
_cell.length_b   1.000
_cell.length_c   1.000
_cell.angle_alpha   90.00
_cell.angle_beta   90.00
_cell.angle_gamma   90.00
#
_symmetry.space_group_name_H-M   'P 1'
#
loop_
_entity.id
_entity.type
_entity.pdbx_description
1 polymer ?
#
loop_
_entity_poly.entity_id
_entity_poly.type
_entity_poly.pdbx_seq_one_letter_code
_entity_poly.pdbx_strand_id
1 'polypeptide(L)' 'MGLLGALIVFAGEPLYSPHFASTLAWDMTPLEDQQAAGLIMWAPAAAAYLLVALWRLNGLLKPTGETTP' A
#
# COMPACT_ATOMS: atom_id res chain seq x y z
N MET A 1 5.79 -6.63 6.48
CA MET A 1 5.54 -6.89 5.04
C MET A 1 5.29 -5.62 4.20
N GLY A 2 4.99 -4.44 4.77
CA GLY A 2 4.76 -3.22 3.96
C GLY A 2 5.96 -2.71 3.16
N LEU A 3 7.17 -2.76 3.73
CA LEU A 3 8.40 -2.35 3.03
C LEU A 3 8.67 -3.19 1.78
N LEU A 4 8.48 -4.51 1.86
CA LEU A 4 8.67 -5.41 0.72
C LEU A 4 7.72 -5.07 -0.43
N GLY A 5 6.45 -4.80 -0.11
CA GLY A 5 5.48 -4.39 -1.12
C GLY A 5 5.85 -3.05 -1.78
N ALA A 6 6.33 -2.06 -1.01
CA ALA A 6 6.79 -0.80 -1.58
C ALA A 6 8.00 -1.01 -2.52
N LEU A 7 8.97 -1.84 -2.13
CA LEU A 7 10.11 -2.16 -2.98
C LEU A 7 9.70 -2.83 -4.30
N ILE A 8 8.71 -3.71 -4.27
CA ILE A 8 8.20 -4.38 -5.48
C ILE A 8 7.44 -3.40 -6.40
N VAL A 9 6.64 -2.49 -5.83
CA VAL A 9 5.92 -1.43 -6.58
C VAL A 9 6.86 -0.45 -7.25
N PHE A 10 7.94 -0.05 -6.57
CA PHE A 10 8.86 0.98 -7.07
C PHE A 10 10.10 0.41 -7.78
N ALA A 11 10.15 -0.91 -8.01
CA ALA A 11 11.21 -1.51 -8.81
C ALA A 11 11.09 -1.03 -10.27
N GLY A 12 12.20 -0.57 -10.85
CA GLY A 12 12.27 -0.14 -12.25
C GLY A 12 12.43 -1.29 -13.25
N GLU A 13 12.66 -2.51 -12.75
CA GLU A 13 12.81 -3.71 -13.54
C GLU A 13 11.95 -4.83 -12.94
N PRO A 14 11.37 -5.70 -13.78
CA PRO A 14 10.66 -6.90 -13.35
C PRO A 14 11.63 -7.90 -12.70
N LEU A 15 11.36 -8.21 -11.43
CA LEU A 15 12.11 -9.10 -10.56
C LEU A 15 11.72 -10.57 -10.74
N TYR A 16 10.53 -10.84 -11.28
CA TYR A 16 9.98 -12.19 -11.43
C TYR A 16 10.06 -12.68 -12.89
N SER A 17 11.19 -13.29 -13.24
CA SER A 17 11.42 -13.79 -14.61
C SER A 17 10.40 -14.80 -15.15
N PRO A 18 9.74 -15.66 -14.34
CA PRO A 18 8.75 -16.60 -14.86
C PRO A 18 7.49 -15.91 -15.41
N HIS A 19 7.18 -14.69 -14.97
CA HIS A 19 5.99 -13.96 -15.40
C HIS A 19 6.17 -13.24 -16.75
N PHE A 20 7.40 -13.20 -17.29
CA PHE A 20 7.70 -12.55 -18.57
C PHE A 20 6.84 -13.03 -19.74
N ALA A 21 6.48 -14.31 -19.76
CA ALA A 21 5.72 -14.91 -20.86
C ALA A 21 4.21 -14.99 -20.59
N SER A 22 3.76 -14.83 -19.33
CA SER A 22 2.35 -15.02 -18.95
C SER A 22 1.53 -13.72 -18.98
N THR A 23 2.16 -12.56 -18.85
CA THR A 23 1.45 -11.26 -18.79
C THR A 23 0.98 -10.75 -20.15
N LEU A 24 1.64 -11.19 -21.24
CA LEU A 24 1.28 -10.80 -22.61
C LEU A 24 -0.14 -11.22 -23.01
N ALA A 25 -0.71 -12.24 -22.37
CA ALA A 25 -2.09 -12.66 -22.61
C ALA A 25 -3.14 -11.66 -22.10
N TRP A 26 -2.73 -10.67 -21.30
CA TRP A 26 -3.57 -9.66 -20.68
C TRP A 26 -3.24 -8.24 -21.19
N ASP A 27 -2.48 -8.13 -22.28
CA ASP A 27 -1.94 -6.86 -22.80
C ASP A 27 -1.15 -6.04 -21.75
N MET A 28 -0.59 -6.71 -20.74
CA MET A 28 0.22 -6.08 -19.69
C MET A 28 1.70 -6.42 -19.85
N THR A 29 2.55 -5.42 -19.68
CA THR A 29 3.98 -5.67 -19.55
C THR A 29 4.28 -6.38 -18.22
N PRO A 30 5.34 -7.19 -18.17
CA PRO A 30 5.77 -7.86 -16.94
C PRO A 30 6.08 -6.89 -15.78
N LEU A 31 6.48 -5.66 -16.10
CA LEU A 31 6.71 -4.60 -15.12
C LEU A 31 5.40 -4.10 -14.52
N GLU A 32 4.39 -3.81 -15.36
CA GLU A 32 3.07 -3.35 -14.90
C GLU A 32 2.38 -4.39 -14.01
N ASP A 33 2.46 -5.67 -14.37
CA ASP A 33 1.91 -6.77 -13.55
C ASP A 33 2.56 -6.82 -12.16
N GLN A 34 3.89 -6.72 -12.09
CA GLN A 34 4.61 -6.67 -10.81
C GLN A 34 4.22 -5.46 -9.97
N GLN A 35 4.13 -4.27 -10.58
CA GLN A 35 3.76 -3.05 -9.88
C GLN A 35 2.34 -3.15 -9.32
N ALA A 36 1.40 -3.69 -10.11
CA ALA A 36 0.03 -3.95 -9.68
C ALA A 36 -0.01 -4.99 -8.54
N ALA A 37 0.72 -6.10 -8.66
CA ALA A 37 0.82 -7.12 -7.63
C ALA A 37 1.37 -6.54 -6.32
N GLY A 38 2.42 -5.72 -6.40
CA GLY A 38 2.95 -4.98 -5.26
C GLY A 38 1.86 -4.09 -4.64
N LEU A 39 1.21 -3.24 -5.44
CA LEU A 39 0.19 -2.29 -4.97
C LEU A 39 -0.95 -3.00 -4.25
N ILE A 40 -1.49 -4.05 -4.87
CA ILE A 40 -2.59 -4.86 -4.32
C ILE A 40 -2.17 -5.54 -3.03
N MET A 41 -0.93 -6.05 -2.95
CA MET A 41 -0.45 -6.80 -1.80
C MET A 41 -0.37 -5.97 -0.51
N TRP A 42 0.05 -4.69 -0.56
CA TRP A 42 0.35 -3.95 0.67
C TRP A 42 -0.43 -2.64 0.86
N ALA A 43 -0.81 -1.94 -0.22
CA ALA A 43 -1.39 -0.61 -0.13
C ALA A 43 -2.75 -0.57 0.61
N PRO A 44 -3.69 -1.54 0.43
CA PRO A 44 -4.98 -1.50 1.11
C PRO A 44 -4.86 -1.57 2.64
N ALA A 45 -4.01 -2.47 3.14
CA ALA A 45 -3.78 -2.61 4.58
C ALA A 45 -3.09 -1.36 5.16
N ALA A 46 -2.12 -0.79 4.45
CA ALA A 46 -1.45 0.44 4.86
C ALA A 46 -2.43 1.63 4.92
N ALA A 47 -3.33 1.76 3.94
CA ALA A 47 -4.36 2.79 3.92
C ALA A 47 -5.34 2.63 5.10
N ALA A 48 -5.80 1.40 5.38
CA ALA A 48 -6.68 1.12 6.52
C ALA A 48 -6.02 1.49 7.86
N TYR A 49 -4.76 1.10 8.06
CA TYR A 49 -4.02 1.45 9.27
C TYR A 49 -3.82 2.97 9.42
N LEU A 50 -3.47 3.66 8.33
CA LEU A 50 -3.31 5.11 8.33
C LEU A 50 -4.62 5.81 8.70
N LEU A 51 -5.75 5.39 8.11
CA LEU A 51 -7.07 5.94 8.42
C LEU A 51 -7.42 5.80 9.91
N VAL A 52 -7.20 4.62 10.50
CA VAL A 52 -7.46 4.39 11.92
C VAL A 52 -6.52 5.24 12.79
N ALA A 53 -5.25 5.33 12.44
CA ALA A 53 -4.29 6.15 13.17
C ALA A 53 -4.70 7.64 13.17
N LEU A 54 -5.09 8.17 12.01
CA LEU A 54 -5.58 9.54 11.87
C LEU A 54 -6.87 9.77 12.66
N TRP A 55 -7.79 8.82 12.64
CA TRP A 55 -9.03 8.89 13.42
C TRP A 55 -8.75 8.94 14.93
N ARG A 56 -7.79 8.14 15.42
CA ARG A 56 -7.39 8.13 16.84
C ARG A 56 -6.67 9.41 17.23
N LEU A 57 -5.75 9.89 16.40
CA LEU A 57 -5.06 11.17 16.59
C LEU A 57 -6.06 12.33 16.68
N ASN A 58 -7.06 12.37 15.79
CA ASN A 58 -8.12 13.38 15.85
C ASN A 58 -8.93 13.31 17.15
N GLY A 59 -9.10 12.13 17.74
CA GLY A 59 -9.73 11.97 19.06
C GLY A 59 -8.84 12.48 20.20
N LEU A 60 -7.53 12.26 20.14
CA LEU A 60 -6.56 12.67 21.16
C LEU A 60 -6.29 14.18 21.15
N LEU A 61 -6.35 14.81 19.97
CA LEU A 61 -6.10 16.25 19.82
C LEU A 61 -7.29 17.13 20.26
N LYS A 62 -8.45 16.54 20.60
CA LYS A 62 -9.59 17.29 21.14
C LYS A 62 -9.25 17.77 22.55
N PRO A 63 -9.24 19.09 22.81
CA PRO A 63 -9.05 19.60 24.17
C PRO A 63 -10.11 18.99 25.08
N THR A 64 -9.69 18.41 26.20
CA THR A 64 -10.61 18.02 27.27
C THR A 64 -11.27 19.32 27.74
N GLY A 65 -12.54 19.52 27.40
CA GLY A 65 -13.29 20.68 27.87
C GLY A 65 -13.17 20.74 29.39
N GLU A 66 -12.68 21.86 29.89
CA GLU A 66 -12.64 22.15 31.33
C GLU A 66 -14.03 21.87 31.89
N THR A 67 -14.15 20.81 32.69
CA THR A 67 -15.28 20.62 33.58
C THR A 67 -15.13 21.67 34.67
N THR A 68 -15.65 22.88 34.44
CA THR A 68 -15.79 23.88 35.49
C THR A 68 -16.90 23.39 36.44
N PRO A 69 -16.62 23.26 37.76
CA PRO A 69 -17.55 22.74 38.74
C PRO A 69 -18.77 23.64 38.98
#